data_AF-A0A8T1TNT4-F1
#
_entry.id   AF-A0A8T1TNT4-F1
#
_cell.length_a   1.000
_cell.length_b   1.000
_cell.length_c   1.000
_cell.angle_alpha   90.00
_cell.angle_beta   90.00
_cell.angle_gamma   90.00
#
_symmetry.space_group_name_H-M   'P 1'
#
loop_
_entity.id
_entity.type
_entity.pdbx_description
1 polymer ?
#
loop_
_entity_poly.entity_id
_entity_poly.type
_entity_poly.pdbx_seq_one_letter_code
_entity_poly.pdbx_strand_id
1 'polypeptide(L)'
;MYRRTAIAYAHSKVLLDYIAEGHDLNDTILRFYGKLDSKTTRSKNKQINKWFKCEVKIRETCESGRGSHLNARQLGDATVVPKPAEQQIVLWINTLRKERSSRVQINVTLAG
;
A
#
# COMPACT_ATOMS: atom_id res chain seq x y z
N MET A 1 7.69 17.40 7.76
CA MET A 1 7.23 16.62 6.60
C MET A 1 7.04 15.17 7.03
N TYR A 2 5.83 14.61 6.94
CA TYR A 2 5.57 13.19 7.30
C TYR A 2 5.97 12.29 6.13
N ARG A 3 6.86 11.31 6.37
CA ARG A 3 7.31 10.34 5.37
C ARG A 3 6.72 8.97 5.69
N ARG A 4 6.10 8.32 4.70
CA ARG A 4 5.61 6.94 4.85
C ARG A 4 6.79 5.99 4.88
N THR A 5 6.89 5.17 5.92
CA THR A 5 7.86 4.07 5.97
C THR A 5 7.27 2.87 5.26
N ALA A 6 7.95 2.42 4.20
CA ALA A 6 7.64 1.19 3.52
C ALA A 6 8.01 0.00 4.41
N ILE A 7 7.07 -0.93 4.63
CA ILE A 7 7.30 -2.12 5.45
C ILE A 7 6.91 -3.36 4.64
N ALA A 8 7.80 -4.35 4.64
CA ALA A 8 7.59 -5.62 3.96
C ALA A 8 6.49 -6.44 4.66
N TYR A 9 5.70 -7.18 3.88
CA TYR A 9 4.68 -8.08 4.42
C TYR A 9 5.27 -9.12 5.38
N ALA A 10 6.47 -9.64 5.09
CA ALA A 10 7.19 -10.58 5.95
C ALA A 10 7.47 -10.00 7.34
N HIS A 11 7.87 -8.72 7.43
CA HIS A 11 8.11 -8.05 8.71
C HIS A 11 6.84 -7.94 9.55
N SER A 12 5.73 -7.53 8.93
CA SER A 12 4.44 -7.50 9.63
C SER A 12 3.96 -8.89 10.04
N LYS A 13 4.24 -9.94 9.25
CA LYS A 13 3.89 -11.32 9.61
C LYS A 13 4.62 -11.77 10.87
N VAL A 14 5.95 -11.61 10.93
CA VAL A 14 6.75 -12.00 12.11
C VAL A 14 6.26 -11.31 13.39
N LEU A 15 5.87 -10.05 13.27
CA LEU A 15 5.39 -9.25 14.39
C LEU A 15 4.00 -9.71 14.87
N LEU A 16 3.12 -10.13 13.95
CA LEU A 16 1.83 -10.72 14.29
C LEU A 16 1.99 -12.11 14.91
N ASP A 17 2.89 -12.94 14.39
CA ASP A 17 3.18 -14.27 14.95
C ASP A 17 3.72 -14.14 16.40
N TYR A 18 4.62 -13.18 16.66
CA TYR A 18 5.10 -12.89 18.02
C TYR A 18 3.97 -12.46 18.98
N ILE A 19 3.01 -11.65 18.52
CA ILE A 19 1.86 -11.29 19.38
C ILE A 19 0.93 -12.50 19.58
N ALA A 20 0.75 -13.34 18.57
CA ALA A 20 -0.05 -14.56 18.66
C ALA A 20 0.53 -15.58 19.65
N GLU A 21 1.85 -15.55 19.91
CA GLU A 21 2.53 -16.31 20.97
C GLU A 21 2.21 -15.80 22.39
N GLY A 22 1.42 -14.73 22.52
CA GLY A 22 0.93 -14.20 23.80
C GLY A 22 1.68 -12.96 24.32
N HIS A 23 2.57 -12.38 23.52
CA HIS A 23 3.33 -11.19 23.90
C HIS A 23 2.49 -9.90 23.82
N ASP A 24 2.70 -8.97 24.76
CA ASP A 24 2.02 -7.68 24.75
C ASP A 24 2.49 -6.79 23.58
N LEU A 25 1.62 -5.87 23.19
CA LEU A 25 1.88 -4.90 22.12
C LEU A 25 3.07 -3.98 22.45
N ASN A 26 3.22 -3.57 23.72
CA ASN A 26 4.34 -2.70 24.13
C ASN A 26 5.66 -3.45 24.11
N ASP A 27 5.68 -4.70 24.59
CA ASP A 27 6.86 -5.57 24.54
C ASP A 27 7.27 -5.84 23.09
N THR A 28 6.29 -6.06 22.22
CA THR A 28 6.52 -6.22 20.79
C THR A 28 7.15 -4.96 20.19
N ILE A 29 6.63 -3.77 20.51
CA ILE A 29 7.22 -2.52 20.02
C ILE A 29 8.65 -2.35 20.53
N LEU A 30 8.87 -2.61 21.82
CA LEU A 30 10.19 -2.52 22.43
C LEU A 30 11.19 -3.49 21.77
N ARG A 31 10.76 -4.73 21.48
CA ARG A 31 11.61 -5.75 20.86
C ARG A 31 11.96 -5.44 19.41
N PHE A 32 10.99 -5.00 18.60
CA PHE A 32 11.19 -4.81 17.16
C PHE A 32 11.65 -3.41 16.76
N TYR A 33 11.39 -2.39 17.59
CA TYR A 33 11.71 -0.99 17.28
C TYR A 33 12.54 -0.28 18.36
N GLY A 34 12.80 -0.94 19.49
CA GLY A 34 13.54 -0.34 20.61
C GLY A 34 12.71 0.65 21.41
N LYS A 35 13.40 1.46 22.22
CA LYS A 35 12.75 2.49 23.05
C LYS A 35 12.34 3.68 22.17
N LEU A 36 11.04 3.89 22.06
CA LEU A 36 10.42 4.94 21.25
C LEU A 36 9.83 6.03 22.13
N ASP A 37 9.68 7.24 21.58
CA ASP A 37 8.92 8.31 22.23
C ASP A 37 7.40 8.01 22.19
N SER A 38 6.61 8.67 23.03
CA SER A 38 5.18 8.39 23.17
C SER A 38 4.39 8.56 21.86
N LYS A 39 4.79 9.51 21.00
CA LYS A 39 4.12 9.79 19.73
C LYS A 39 4.45 8.70 18.70
N THR A 40 5.70 8.26 18.62
CA THR A 40 6.10 7.18 17.71
C THR A 40 5.54 5.83 18.16
N THR A 41 5.53 5.53 19.47
CA THR A 41 4.85 4.34 20.03
C THR A 41 3.37 4.31 19.66
N ARG A 42 2.64 5.43 19.83
CA ARG A 42 1.23 5.53 19.41
C ARG A 42 1.06 5.29 17.91
N SER A 43 2.00 5.78 17.09
CA SER A 43 1.98 5.54 15.65
C SER A 43 2.17 4.06 15.30
N LYS A 44 3.11 3.38 15.98
CA LYS A 44 3.32 1.93 15.83
C LYS A 44 2.12 1.11 16.29
N ASN A 45 1.51 1.46 17.42
CA ASN A 45 0.27 0.82 17.87
C ASN A 45 -0.84 0.91 16.80
N LYS A 46 -1.05 2.09 16.20
CA LYS A 46 -2.01 2.24 15.10
C LYS A 46 -1.65 1.40 13.88
N GLN A 47 -0.36 1.30 13.55
CA GLN A 47 0.13 0.51 12.44
C GLN A 47 -0.08 -0.99 12.66
N ILE A 48 0.23 -1.51 13.85
CA ILE A 48 0.04 -2.92 14.20
C ILE A 48 -1.45 -3.27 14.25
N ASN A 49 -2.28 -2.40 14.83
CA ASN A 49 -3.75 -2.58 14.79
C ASN A 49 -4.30 -2.63 13.36
N LYS A 50 -3.70 -1.88 12.42
CA LYS A 50 -4.06 -1.99 11.00
C LYS A 50 -3.63 -3.35 10.42
N TRP A 51 -2.48 -3.89 10.83
CA TRP A 51 -2.03 -5.21 10.38
C TRP A 51 -2.94 -6.32 10.88
N PHE A 52 -3.41 -6.28 12.14
CA PHE A 52 -4.42 -7.22 12.63
C PHE A 52 -5.67 -7.27 11.75
N LYS A 53 -6.20 -6.09 11.38
CA LYS A 53 -7.37 -6.00 10.50
C LYS A 53 -7.14 -6.56 9.09
N CYS A 54 -5.90 -6.73 8.68
CA CYS A 54 -5.53 -7.21 7.34
C CYS A 54 -4.65 -8.47 7.40
N GLU A 55 -4.67 -9.20 8.51
CA GLU A 55 -3.78 -10.32 8.77
C GLU A 55 -3.87 -11.40 7.69
N VAL A 56 -5.09 -11.80 7.32
CA VAL A 56 -5.35 -12.81 6.27
C VAL A 56 -4.62 -12.44 4.98
N LYS A 57 -4.79 -11.20 4.52
CA LYS A 57 -4.11 -10.68 3.32
C LYS A 57 -2.59 -10.69 3.48
N ILE A 58 -2.06 -10.36 4.65
CA ILE A 58 -0.62 -10.38 4.93
C ILE A 58 -0.08 -11.81 4.80
N ARG A 59 -0.78 -12.80 5.38
CA ARG A 59 -0.41 -14.22 5.31
C ARG A 59 -0.46 -14.75 3.88
N GLU A 60 -1.56 -14.54 3.15
CA GLU A 60 -1.72 -14.91 1.74
C GLU A 60 -0.63 -14.29 0.84
N THR A 61 -0.29 -13.02 1.09
CA THR A 61 0.76 -12.33 0.30
C THR A 61 2.12 -12.98 0.55
N CYS A 62 2.42 -13.33 1.79
CA CYS A 62 3.64 -14.07 2.14
C CYS A 62 3.67 -15.48 1.52
N GLU A 63 2.56 -16.22 1.58
CA GLU A 63 2.43 -17.57 0.99
C GLU A 63 2.58 -17.56 -0.53
N SER A 64 2.09 -16.52 -1.20
CA SER A 64 2.27 -16.33 -2.65
C SER A 64 3.70 -15.95 -3.07
N GLY A 65 4.69 -15.99 -2.16
CA GLY A 65 6.09 -15.63 -2.41
C GLY A 65 6.36 -14.11 -2.43
N ARG A 66 5.34 -13.28 -2.17
CA ARG A 66 5.44 -11.81 -2.23
C ARG A 66 5.70 -11.17 -0.86
N GLY A 67 6.27 -11.92 0.08
CA GLY A 67 6.56 -11.44 1.44
C GLY A 67 7.51 -10.23 1.48
N SER A 68 8.39 -10.09 0.49
CA SER A 68 9.30 -8.94 0.34
C SER A 68 8.61 -7.68 -0.20
N HIS A 69 7.38 -7.79 -0.69
CA HIS A 69 6.66 -6.63 -1.21
C HIS A 69 6.41 -5.61 -0.09
N LEU A 70 6.64 -4.35 -0.43
CA LEU A 70 6.46 -3.24 0.48
C LEU A 70 5.02 -2.71 0.39
N ASN A 71 4.44 -2.40 1.55
CA ASN A 71 3.09 -1.85 1.65
C ASN A 71 2.98 -0.35 1.29
N ALA A 72 4.09 0.28 0.90
CA ALA A 72 4.12 1.65 0.40
C ALA A 72 4.89 1.68 -0.93
N ARG A 73 4.32 2.40 -1.90
CA ARG A 73 5.01 2.78 -3.14
C ARG A 73 5.86 4.02 -2.88
N GLN A 74 7.00 4.16 -3.53
CA GLN A 74 7.76 5.40 -3.42
C GLN A 74 6.92 6.55 -4.01
N LEU A 75 7.12 7.77 -3.50
CA LEU A 75 6.50 8.94 -4.11
C LEU A 75 7.10 9.09 -5.52
N GLY A 76 6.28 8.95 -6.56
CA GLY A 76 6.74 8.89 -7.96
C GLY A 76 6.65 7.50 -8.61
N ASP A 77 6.44 6.43 -7.83
CA ASP A 77 6.13 5.10 -8.37
C ASP A 77 4.69 5.04 -8.86
N ALA A 78 4.45 5.61 -10.05
CA ALA A 78 3.26 5.30 -10.83
C ALA A 78 3.44 3.92 -11.48
N THR A 79 2.35 3.17 -11.62
CA THR A 79 2.34 2.02 -12.54
C THR A 79 2.42 2.62 -13.94
N VAL A 80 3.61 2.62 -14.55
CA VAL A 80 3.75 3.01 -15.97
C VAL A 80 2.99 1.95 -16.78
N VAL A 81 1.91 2.38 -17.42
CA VAL A 81 1.14 1.51 -18.31
C VAL A 81 1.96 1.32 -19.59
N PRO A 82 2.15 0.09 -20.09
CA PRO A 82 2.84 -0.12 -21.35
C PRO A 82 2.14 0.64 -22.49
N LYS A 83 2.90 1.21 -23.43
CA LYS A 83 2.36 1.97 -24.58
C LYS A 83 1.16 1.31 -25.28
N PRO A 84 1.13 -0.02 -25.52
CA PRO A 84 -0.05 -0.65 -26.13
C PRO A 84 -1.31 -0.55 -25.27
N ALA A 85 -1.18 -0.65 -23.95
CA ALA A 85 -2.30 -0.51 -23.03
C ALA A 85 -2.75 0.96 -22.91
N GLU A 86 -1.83 1.92 -22.96
CA GLU A 86 -2.19 3.35 -23.07
C GLU A 86 -2.99 3.63 -24.34
N GLN A 87 -2.57 3.09 -25.48
CA GLN A 87 -3.27 3.22 -26.76
C GLN A 87 -4.69 2.64 -26.70
N GLN A 88 -4.87 1.47 -26.07
CA GLN A 88 -6.19 0.88 -25.88
C GLN A 88 -7.10 1.75 -25.00
N ILE A 89 -6.56 2.35 -23.93
CA ILE A 89 -7.30 3.28 -23.07
C ILE A 89 -7.73 4.52 -23.88
N VAL A 90 -6.82 5.09 -24.68
CA VAL A 90 -7.12 6.26 -25.53
C VAL A 90 -8.21 5.94 -26.55
N LEU A 91 -8.12 4.79 -27.23
CA LEU A 91 -9.14 4.33 -28.17
C LEU A 91 -10.50 4.18 -27.47
N TRP A 92 -10.54 3.52 -26.31
CA TRP A 92 -11.76 3.34 -25.54
C TRP A 92 -12.42 4.67 -25.14
N ILE A 93 -11.64 5.63 -24.63
CA ILE A 93 -12.14 6.95 -24.26
C ILE A 93 -12.68 7.70 -25.49
N ASN A 94 -11.99 7.63 -26.62
CA ASN A 94 -12.42 8.31 -27.85
C ASN A 94 -13.69 7.69 -28.42
N THR A 95 -13.86 6.37 -28.34
CA THR A 95 -15.12 5.70 -28.70
C THR A 95 -16.27 6.17 -27.80
N LEU A 96 -16.05 6.25 -26.49
CA LEU A 96 -17.05 6.78 -25.55
C LEU A 96 -17.39 8.26 -25.82
N ARG A 97 -16.43 9.08 -26.26
CA ARG A 97 -16.69 10.48 -26.66
C ARG A 97 -17.52 10.57 -27.94
N LYS A 98 -17.27 9.69 -28.90
CA LYS A 98 -18.05 9.61 -30.15
C LYS A 98 -19.50 9.23 -29.86
N GLU A 99 -19.72 8.30 -28.93
CA GLU A 99 -21.06 7.89 -28.48
C GLU A 99 -21.76 8.95 -27.61
N ARG A 100 -21.00 9.71 -26.81
CA ARG A 100 -21.52 10.74 -25.89
C ARG A 100 -21.48 12.17 -26.43
N SER A 101 -21.24 12.37 -27.72
CA SER A 101 -21.32 13.67 -28.41
C SER A 101 -22.75 14.24 -28.50
N SER A 102 -23.53 14.07 -27.44
CA SER A 102 -24.74 14.83 -27.15
C SER A 102 -24.64 15.62 -25.84
N ARG A 103 -23.78 15.29 -24.84
CA ARG A 103 -23.73 16.04 -23.57
C ARG A 103 -22.34 16.05 -22.88
N VAL A 104 -21.72 17.24 -22.91
CA VAL A 104 -20.65 17.78 -22.04
C VAL A 104 -19.20 17.30 -22.28
N GLN A 105 -18.32 18.27 -22.59
CA GLN A 105 -16.87 18.11 -22.78
C GLN A 105 -16.09 18.25 -21.46
N ILE A 106 -15.10 17.39 -21.23
CA ILE A 106 -14.05 17.57 -20.21
C ILE A 106 -12.69 17.43 -20.92
N ASN A 107 -11.88 18.49 -20.87
CA ASN A 107 -10.57 18.56 -21.52
C ASN A 107 -9.49 17.88 -20.67
N VAL A 108 -8.73 16.97 -21.28
CA VAL A 108 -7.49 16.41 -20.72
C VAL A 108 -6.38 16.68 -21.71
N THR A 109 -5.42 17.52 -21.31
CA THR A 109 -4.25 17.89 -22.11
C THR A 109 -3.07 16.99 -21.75
N LEU A 110 -2.39 16.46 -22.76
CA LEU A 110 -1.14 15.69 -22.63
C LEU A 110 0.01 16.63 -22.26
N ALA A 111 0.70 16.37 -21.14
CA ALA A 111 2.01 16.98 -20.88
C ALA A 111 3.08 16.07 -21.50
N GLY A 112 3.82 16.61 -22.47
CA GLY A 112 5.00 15.99 -23.06
C GLY A 112 6.22 16.09 -22.18
#